data_AF-A0A2S2Q088-F1
#
_entry.id   AF-A0A2S2Q088-F1
#
_cell.length_a   1.000
_cell.length_b   1.000
_cell.length_c   1.000
_cell.angle_alpha   90.00
_cell.angle_beta   90.00
_cell.angle_gamma   90.00
#
_symmetry.space_group_name_H-M   'P 1'
#
loop_
_entity.id
_entity.type
_entity.pdbx_description
1 polymer ?
#
loop_
_entity_poly.entity_id
_entity_poly.type
_entity_poly.pdbx_seq_one_letter_code
_entity_poly.pdbx_strand_id
1 'polypeptide(L)'
;MVEMQTPNITSPKSETNRMRATSTVMPMAIGSPTASEMKRRRRRRSRLMSTSSSVMSAAAAGIPATDKHKISNNEALIHMVKATVGGGFLAMPEAFHNAGVVTGIVGTVVIGLSVLNMMSFIVRCSQTLRSGKYAAMIIADRNGRDSTGANGEADNDDDNNFEKFAQKYRNSKDLVLDPMDYPDTVAAVFKYGARGRFASWSSFARNFTSASLVTTYYGVNIIYVCIVAGTLKQLIDQYTSGAAEDAWYGLLHGLSIRWYPTLAGLLIIPVGMVRLMKYLVPFSIAANAFMLAGIGAVFYFIFIGDDQQIPLAPEDQAKLVVWPPTRWSLFAGSALCSLEGVGMLLHIENAMSRPLELAGPPFTLHQSMVVIMILNSVLGLCGYLKYGDLCEGSISLNLPRNNRLSEVIKTMIALGILLTYGLQLTVTADLAWQGLRKKIFNVPEGEPGATDDGDDEEWSAKMTAYYYAMRFALILGTIMVATAVPDIGPLVSLVGSVGFSVLGLIVPVAMETVWYYYPKENGGDEDHDDGDGDHDQRGSGRSNGSRAVTAVSATVECAVAAAVATTAEKRTPADRRRSFRRIVRYTKNVVILILALSALVGGAFYNVRDIVNQALRDSSDVKPAF
;
A
#
# COMPACT_ATOMS: atom_id res chain seq x y z
N MET A 1 -22.84 69.80 -35.38
CA MET A 1 -22.43 69.68 -36.79
C MET A 1 -23.65 69.23 -37.56
N VAL A 2 -24.12 70.09 -38.45
CA VAL A 2 -25.40 70.07 -39.16
C VAL A 2 -25.25 69.28 -40.47
N GLU A 3 -26.40 68.80 -41.00
CA GLU A 3 -26.66 68.32 -42.39
C GLU A 3 -26.18 66.91 -42.78
N MET A 4 -26.89 66.09 -43.55
CA MET A 4 -28.26 66.10 -44.12
C MET A 4 -28.50 64.75 -44.83
N GLN A 5 -29.77 64.49 -45.19
CA GLN A 5 -30.25 63.70 -46.34
C GLN A 5 -30.33 62.16 -46.27
N THR A 6 -31.56 61.70 -46.05
CA THR A 6 -32.22 60.65 -46.86
C THR A 6 -33.06 61.35 -47.95
N PRO A 7 -33.41 60.75 -49.13
CA PRO A 7 -34.55 59.81 -49.16
C PRO A 7 -34.65 58.79 -50.35
N ASN A 8 -35.42 57.71 -50.14
CA ASN A 8 -36.45 57.12 -51.05
C ASN A 8 -36.08 56.59 -52.46
N ILE A 9 -36.71 55.61 -53.13
CA ILE A 9 -38.01 54.89 -53.08
C ILE A 9 -37.88 53.70 -54.10
N THR A 10 -38.50 52.53 -53.86
CA THR A 10 -39.46 51.81 -54.76
C THR A 10 -39.74 50.35 -54.34
N SER A 11 -41.02 50.04 -54.12
CA SER A 11 -41.68 48.72 -53.87
C SER A 11 -42.05 47.97 -55.17
N PRO A 12 -42.60 46.71 -55.21
CA PRO A 12 -43.97 46.32 -54.75
C PRO A 12 -44.12 44.89 -54.12
N LYS A 13 -45.01 44.67 -53.13
CA LYS A 13 -46.36 43.99 -53.11
C LYS A 13 -46.42 42.55 -53.71
N SER A 14 -47.14 41.53 -53.20
CA SER A 14 -48.28 41.33 -52.26
C SER A 14 -48.39 39.81 -51.93
N GLU A 15 -48.49 39.36 -50.68
CA GLU A 15 -49.71 39.06 -49.88
C GLU A 15 -50.55 37.82 -50.30
N THR A 16 -50.65 36.81 -49.43
CA THR A 16 -51.96 36.17 -49.11
C THR A 16 -51.94 35.38 -47.78
N ASN A 17 -52.90 35.77 -46.94
CA ASN A 17 -53.35 35.31 -45.62
C ASN A 17 -53.56 33.79 -45.40
N ARG A 18 -53.38 33.33 -44.14
CA ARG A 18 -54.50 33.08 -43.18
C ARG A 18 -54.07 32.59 -41.79
N MET A 19 -54.44 33.41 -40.78
CA MET A 19 -55.13 33.09 -39.50
C MET A 19 -54.51 32.09 -38.49
N ARG A 20 -54.14 32.57 -37.29
CA ARG A 20 -55.04 32.71 -36.11
C ARG A 20 -54.31 33.34 -34.90
N ALA A 21 -54.99 34.29 -34.27
CA ALA A 21 -54.76 34.76 -32.89
C ALA A 21 -54.95 33.59 -31.89
N THR A 22 -54.53 33.58 -30.62
CA THR A 22 -54.59 34.60 -29.57
C THR A 22 -53.89 34.03 -28.33
N SER A 23 -53.16 34.87 -27.61
CA SER A 23 -53.12 35.04 -26.14
C SER A 23 -53.41 33.87 -25.16
N THR A 24 -52.56 33.88 -24.12
CA THR A 24 -52.85 33.70 -22.68
C THR A 24 -52.77 32.33 -21.99
N VAL A 25 -52.05 32.38 -20.86
CA VAL A 25 -52.06 31.52 -19.66
C VAL A 25 -51.17 30.26 -19.69
N MET A 26 -50.03 30.34 -19.01
CA MET A 26 -49.29 29.19 -18.48
C MET A 26 -50.06 28.62 -17.27
N PRO A 27 -50.55 27.37 -17.28
CA PRO A 27 -50.99 26.73 -16.06
C PRO A 27 -49.78 26.15 -15.33
N MET A 28 -49.61 26.56 -14.08
CA MET A 28 -48.78 25.89 -13.09
C MET A 28 -49.43 24.52 -12.79
N ALA A 29 -49.02 23.49 -13.51
CA ALA A 29 -49.42 22.11 -13.22
C ALA A 29 -48.41 21.48 -12.26
N ILE A 30 -48.82 21.35 -11.00
CA ILE A 30 -48.21 20.44 -10.03
C ILE A 30 -48.64 19.03 -10.45
N GLY A 31 -47.95 18.47 -11.45
CA GLY A 31 -48.08 17.07 -11.85
C GLY A 31 -47.15 16.21 -11.00
N SER A 32 -47.67 15.10 -10.46
CA SER A 32 -46.83 14.04 -9.92
C SER A 32 -45.87 13.55 -11.02
N PRO A 33 -44.59 13.31 -10.70
CA PRO A 33 -43.57 13.02 -11.70
C PRO A 33 -43.95 11.75 -12.49
N THR A 34 -43.86 11.82 -13.81
CA THR A 34 -44.13 10.67 -14.69
C THR A 34 -43.19 9.50 -14.38
N ALA A 35 -43.60 8.25 -14.60
CA ALA A 35 -42.79 7.07 -14.29
C ALA A 35 -41.41 7.07 -14.99
N SER A 36 -41.33 7.68 -16.18
CA SER A 36 -40.09 7.89 -16.93
C SER A 36 -39.18 8.95 -16.30
N GLU A 37 -39.74 10.05 -15.79
CA GLU A 37 -38.99 11.07 -15.04
C GLU A 37 -38.57 10.57 -13.66
N MET A 38 -39.39 9.76 -12.99
CA MET A 38 -38.99 9.05 -11.77
C MET A 38 -37.85 8.07 -12.07
N LYS A 39 -37.88 7.30 -13.17
CA LYS A 39 -36.75 6.45 -13.59
C LYS A 39 -35.50 7.28 -13.89
N ARG A 40 -35.63 8.43 -14.53
CA ARG A 40 -34.49 9.31 -14.86
C ARG A 40 -33.92 9.99 -13.62
N ARG A 41 -34.76 10.42 -12.67
CA ARG A 41 -34.37 10.95 -11.36
C ARG A 41 -33.79 9.85 -10.47
N ARG A 42 -34.29 8.62 -10.50
CA ARG A 42 -33.77 7.45 -9.75
C ARG A 42 -32.44 6.97 -10.32
N ARG A 43 -32.22 7.00 -11.64
CA ARG A 43 -30.90 6.80 -12.29
C ARG A 43 -29.93 7.93 -11.98
N ARG A 44 -30.39 9.18 -11.94
CA ARG A 44 -29.55 10.33 -11.56
C ARG A 44 -29.23 10.32 -10.06
N ARG A 45 -30.16 9.84 -9.22
CA ARG A 45 -30.00 9.68 -7.76
C ARG A 45 -29.22 8.42 -7.41
N SER A 46 -29.26 7.33 -8.18
CA SER A 46 -28.40 6.16 -8.02
C SER A 46 -27.00 6.41 -8.54
N ARG A 47 -26.84 7.20 -9.62
CA ARG A 47 -25.55 7.79 -9.98
C ARG A 47 -25.07 8.71 -8.86
N LEU A 48 -25.88 9.67 -8.39
CA LEU A 48 -25.48 10.55 -7.28
C LEU A 48 -25.23 9.81 -5.96
N MET A 49 -25.90 8.69 -5.67
CA MET A 49 -25.70 7.90 -4.44
C MET A 49 -24.55 6.89 -4.55
N SER A 50 -24.27 6.34 -5.73
CA SER A 50 -23.00 5.63 -6.01
C SER A 50 -21.80 6.59 -6.12
N THR A 51 -22.07 7.86 -6.42
CA THR A 51 -21.11 8.99 -6.39
C THR A 51 -21.13 9.72 -5.03
N SER A 52 -21.87 9.26 -4.02
CA SER A 52 -21.87 9.89 -2.68
C SER A 52 -21.34 8.97 -1.59
N SER A 53 -21.36 7.65 -1.81
CA SER A 53 -20.70 6.66 -0.95
C SER A 53 -19.20 6.52 -1.22
N SER A 54 -18.73 6.94 -2.39
CA SER A 54 -17.35 6.74 -2.87
C SER A 54 -16.41 7.94 -2.67
N VAL A 55 -16.96 9.16 -2.53
CA VAL A 55 -16.17 10.39 -2.75
C VAL A 55 -15.59 10.97 -1.47
N MET A 56 -16.38 11.00 -0.40
CA MET A 56 -15.91 11.57 0.86
C MET A 56 -15.20 10.54 1.74
N SER A 57 -15.26 9.26 1.35
CA SER A 57 -14.54 8.18 2.00
C SER A 57 -13.06 8.16 1.60
N ALA A 58 -12.76 8.48 0.34
CA ALA A 58 -11.44 8.24 -0.25
C ALA A 58 -10.31 9.15 0.29
N ALA A 59 -10.61 10.40 0.67
CA ALA A 59 -9.57 11.37 1.05
C ALA A 59 -9.03 11.20 2.49
N ALA A 60 -9.79 10.60 3.41
CA ALA A 60 -9.34 10.39 4.81
C ALA A 60 -8.26 9.29 4.94
N ALA A 61 -8.14 8.43 3.92
CA ALA A 61 -7.47 7.14 3.97
C ALA A 61 -6.35 6.95 2.93
N GLY A 62 -5.84 8.00 2.29
CA GLY A 62 -4.74 7.82 1.32
C GLY A 62 -5.15 7.46 -0.12
N ILE A 63 -6.44 7.69 -0.51
CA ILE A 63 -6.88 8.31 -1.81
C ILE A 63 -6.95 7.39 -3.09
N PRO A 64 -7.62 7.68 -4.27
CA PRO A 64 -8.85 8.44 -4.69
C PRO A 64 -9.88 7.59 -5.53
N ALA A 65 -11.04 8.17 -5.92
CA ALA A 65 -11.45 8.40 -7.33
C ALA A 65 -12.90 8.90 -7.47
N THR A 66 -13.10 10.22 -7.41
CA THR A 66 -14.00 10.95 -8.33
C THR A 66 -13.45 12.37 -8.50
N ASP A 67 -13.52 12.90 -9.72
CA ASP A 67 -12.89 14.15 -10.14
C ASP A 67 -12.96 15.30 -9.12
N LYS A 68 -11.77 15.85 -8.81
CA LYS A 68 -11.44 17.14 -8.14
C LYS A 68 -11.08 17.10 -6.66
N HIS A 69 -10.01 16.38 -6.31
CA HIS A 69 -8.82 16.93 -5.63
C HIS A 69 -7.68 15.89 -5.74
N LYS A 70 -6.92 15.93 -6.83
CA LYS A 70 -5.73 15.07 -6.96
C LYS A 70 -4.64 15.64 -6.04
N ILE A 71 -3.88 14.79 -5.35
CA ILE A 71 -2.83 15.28 -4.45
C ILE A 71 -1.59 15.76 -5.22
N SER A 72 -0.91 16.74 -4.66
CA SER A 72 0.41 17.20 -5.14
C SER A 72 1.53 16.28 -4.69
N ASN A 73 2.73 16.42 -5.26
CA ASN A 73 3.89 15.60 -4.87
C ASN A 73 4.28 15.80 -3.40
N ASN A 74 4.23 17.05 -2.92
CA ASN A 74 4.56 17.35 -1.52
C ASN A 74 3.50 16.78 -0.56
N GLU A 75 2.22 16.85 -0.94
CA GLU A 75 1.16 16.21 -0.17
C GLU A 75 1.35 14.69 -0.15
N ALA A 76 1.68 14.08 -1.29
CA ALA A 76 1.95 12.64 -1.37
C ALA A 76 3.15 12.23 -0.51
N LEU A 77 4.23 13.02 -0.50
CA LEU A 77 5.38 12.81 0.39
C LEU A 77 4.94 12.79 1.86
N ILE A 78 4.14 13.79 2.28
CA ILE A 78 3.62 13.87 3.65
C ILE A 78 2.70 12.68 3.95
N HIS A 79 1.84 12.29 3.01
CA HIS A 79 0.98 11.12 3.14
C HIS A 79 1.79 9.83 3.31
N MET A 80 2.89 9.67 2.58
CA MET A 80 3.79 8.52 2.73
C MET A 80 4.45 8.48 4.11
N VAL A 81 5.03 9.61 4.56
CA VAL A 81 5.64 9.70 5.89
C VAL A 81 4.60 9.36 6.96
N LYS A 82 3.42 9.98 6.90
CA LYS A 82 2.32 9.72 7.83
C LYS A 82 1.87 8.25 7.82
N ALA A 83 1.81 7.62 6.65
CA ALA A 83 1.39 6.22 6.53
C ALA A 83 2.36 5.25 7.21
N THR A 84 3.65 5.60 7.30
CA THR A 84 4.68 4.80 8.00
C THR A 84 4.82 5.15 9.49
N VAL A 85 4.45 6.37 9.88
CA VAL A 85 4.54 6.86 11.26
C VAL A 85 3.33 6.35 12.07
N GLY A 86 3.46 5.16 12.63
CA GLY A 86 2.43 4.49 13.45
C GLY A 86 3.03 3.65 14.58
N GLY A 87 2.37 2.55 14.94
CA GLY A 87 2.83 1.65 16.01
C GLY A 87 4.23 1.07 15.78
N GLY A 88 4.60 0.74 14.54
CA GLY A 88 5.94 0.24 14.19
C GLY A 88 7.06 1.26 14.44
N PHE A 89 6.78 2.55 14.21
CA PHE A 89 7.72 3.65 14.48
C PHE A 89 8.03 3.78 15.97
N LEU A 90 7.02 3.64 16.83
CA LEU A 90 7.18 3.72 18.28
C LEU A 90 7.99 2.55 18.87
N ALA A 91 8.13 1.44 18.14
CA ALA A 91 8.90 0.26 18.56
C ALA A 91 10.39 0.31 18.14
N MET A 92 10.83 1.34 17.40
CA MET A 92 12.22 1.45 16.94
C MET A 92 13.29 1.40 18.06
N PRO A 93 13.09 2.02 19.23
CA PRO A 93 14.08 1.94 20.32
C PRO A 93 14.31 0.51 20.83
N GLU A 94 13.22 -0.27 20.98
CA GLU A 94 13.31 -1.69 21.33
C GLU A 94 14.01 -2.50 20.22
N ALA A 95 13.77 -2.16 18.95
CA ALA A 95 14.49 -2.77 17.85
C ALA A 95 16.02 -2.54 17.99
N PHE A 96 16.44 -1.32 18.33
CA PHE A 96 17.84 -1.00 18.57
C PHE A 96 18.40 -1.71 19.81
N HIS A 97 17.61 -1.92 20.86
CA HIS A 97 17.97 -2.77 21.99
C HIS A 97 18.26 -4.22 21.56
N ASN A 98 17.61 -4.74 20.52
CA ASN A 98 17.88 -6.08 19.99
C ASN A 98 19.11 -6.19 19.08
N ALA A 99 19.58 -5.09 18.48
CA ALA A 99 20.71 -5.07 17.53
C ALA A 99 21.98 -4.40 18.06
N GLY A 100 21.84 -3.43 18.95
CA GLY A 100 22.87 -2.47 19.33
C GLY A 100 22.90 -1.24 18.42
N VAL A 101 23.63 -0.21 18.85
CA VAL A 101 23.69 1.09 18.15
C VAL A 101 24.21 0.97 16.72
N VAL A 102 25.35 0.32 16.51
CA VAL A 102 26.02 0.25 15.20
C VAL A 102 25.20 -0.59 14.23
N THR A 103 24.81 -1.79 14.67
CA THR A 103 23.98 -2.70 13.88
C THR A 103 22.60 -2.11 13.59
N GLY A 104 22.03 -1.35 14.53
CA GLY A 104 20.74 -0.67 14.36
C GLY A 104 20.79 0.42 13.28
N ILE A 105 21.81 1.28 13.28
CA ILE A 105 21.96 2.33 12.25
C ILE A 105 22.23 1.70 10.88
N VAL A 106 23.24 0.83 10.78
CA VAL A 106 23.61 0.20 9.51
C VAL A 106 22.47 -0.68 9.00
N GLY A 107 21.84 -1.45 9.88
CA GLY A 107 20.72 -2.32 9.57
C GLY A 107 19.49 -1.55 9.08
N THR A 108 19.13 -0.44 9.74
CA THR A 108 18.02 0.42 9.31
C THR A 108 18.28 0.98 7.91
N VAL A 109 19.52 1.39 7.61
CA VAL A 109 19.91 1.87 6.28
C VAL A 109 19.81 0.77 5.22
N VAL A 110 20.37 -0.41 5.50
CA VAL A 110 20.36 -1.55 4.56
C VAL A 110 18.94 -2.04 4.27
N ILE A 111 18.12 -2.20 5.31
CA ILE A 111 16.71 -2.59 5.18
C ILE A 111 15.93 -1.50 4.43
N GLY A 112 16.11 -0.23 4.82
CA GLY A 112 15.43 0.89 4.18
C GLY A 112 15.75 1.05 2.70
N LEU A 113 17.02 0.89 2.30
CA LEU A 113 17.42 0.89 0.88
C LEU A 113 16.85 -0.32 0.12
N SER A 114 16.79 -1.48 0.77
CA SER A 114 16.19 -2.68 0.17
C SER A 114 14.70 -2.48 -0.10
N VAL A 115 13.95 -1.99 0.90
CA VAL A 115 12.53 -1.65 0.79
C VAL A 115 12.31 -0.56 -0.26
N LEU A 116 13.11 0.51 -0.27
CA LEU A 116 13.03 1.58 -1.28
C LEU A 116 13.15 1.03 -2.70
N ASN A 117 14.16 0.19 -2.95
CA ASN A 117 14.40 -0.38 -4.25
C ASN A 117 13.25 -1.30 -4.69
N MET A 118 12.69 -2.10 -3.77
CA MET A 118 11.51 -2.94 -4.06
C MET A 118 10.25 -2.10 -4.32
N MET A 119 9.96 -1.09 -3.49
CA MET A 119 8.84 -0.16 -3.70
C MET A 119 8.95 0.59 -5.02
N SER A 120 10.13 1.10 -5.36
CA SER A 120 10.35 1.79 -6.63
C SER A 120 10.13 0.86 -7.82
N PHE A 121 10.51 -0.42 -7.70
CA PHE A 121 10.25 -1.41 -8.72
C PHE A 121 8.75 -1.70 -8.90
N ILE A 122 7.99 -1.86 -7.81
CA ILE A 122 6.53 -2.08 -7.86
C ILE A 122 5.84 -0.93 -8.59
N VAL A 123 6.15 0.32 -8.23
CA VAL A 123 5.57 1.52 -8.84
C VAL A 123 5.92 1.59 -10.34
N ARG A 124 7.19 1.37 -10.70
CA ARG A 124 7.60 1.36 -12.12
C ARG A 124 6.88 0.27 -12.92
N CYS A 125 6.67 -0.91 -12.34
CA CYS A 125 5.90 -1.98 -12.98
C CYS A 125 4.45 -1.58 -13.19
N SER A 126 3.79 -1.03 -12.15
CA SER A 126 2.43 -0.50 -12.25
C SER A 126 2.31 0.53 -13.37
N GLN A 127 3.21 1.51 -13.42
CA GLN A 127 3.24 2.56 -14.44
C GLN A 127 3.46 2.02 -15.86
N THR A 128 4.39 1.07 -16.00
CA THR A 128 4.70 0.45 -17.30
C THR A 128 3.56 -0.44 -17.78
N LEU A 129 2.88 -1.14 -16.89
CA LEU A 129 1.69 -1.93 -17.22
C LEU A 129 0.51 -1.04 -17.64
N ARG A 130 0.41 0.17 -17.05
CA ARG A 130 -0.66 1.14 -17.34
C ARG A 130 -0.42 1.98 -18.59
N SER A 131 0.75 1.89 -19.22
CA SER A 131 1.12 2.67 -20.41
C SER A 131 1.66 1.78 -21.54
N GLY A 132 1.71 2.32 -22.76
CA GLY A 132 2.37 1.64 -23.88
C GLY A 132 1.73 0.32 -24.32
N LYS A 133 2.59 -0.65 -24.63
CA LYS A 133 2.24 -1.96 -25.22
C LYS A 133 1.43 -2.86 -24.27
N TYR A 134 1.78 -2.87 -22.97
CA TYR A 134 1.11 -3.75 -21.99
C TYR A 134 -0.33 -3.31 -21.74
N ALA A 135 -0.59 -1.99 -21.71
CA ALA A 135 -1.94 -1.46 -21.60
C ALA A 135 -2.83 -1.92 -22.76
N ALA A 136 -2.33 -1.86 -24.00
CA ALA A 136 -3.05 -2.34 -25.17
C ALA A 136 -3.35 -3.85 -25.08
N MET A 137 -2.37 -4.66 -24.63
CA MET A 137 -2.55 -6.10 -24.46
C MET A 137 -3.59 -6.46 -23.38
N ILE A 138 -3.62 -5.73 -22.26
CA ILE A 138 -4.60 -5.92 -21.19
C ILE A 138 -6.02 -5.59 -21.67
N ILE A 139 -6.18 -4.49 -22.42
CA ILE A 139 -7.47 -4.10 -22.99
C ILE A 139 -7.96 -5.16 -23.99
N ALA A 140 -7.06 -5.67 -24.84
CA ALA A 140 -7.37 -6.73 -25.80
C ALA A 140 -7.89 -8.00 -25.11
N ASP A 141 -7.20 -8.44 -24.07
CA ASP A 141 -7.55 -9.65 -23.31
C ASP A 141 -8.80 -9.48 -22.43
N ARG A 142 -9.18 -8.24 -22.08
CA ARG A 142 -10.49 -7.93 -21.47
C ARG A 142 -11.60 -8.00 -22.52
N ASN A 143 -11.45 -7.29 -23.64
CA ASN A 143 -12.46 -7.26 -24.69
C ASN A 143 -12.69 -8.65 -25.30
N GLY A 144 -11.63 -9.42 -25.55
CA GLY A 144 -11.74 -10.77 -26.09
C GLY A 144 -12.51 -11.73 -25.17
N ARG A 145 -12.42 -11.56 -23.84
CA ARG A 145 -13.22 -12.33 -22.88
C ARG A 145 -14.70 -11.96 -22.95
N ASP A 146 -15.01 -10.68 -23.07
CA ASP A 146 -16.39 -10.19 -23.20
C ASP A 146 -17.04 -10.66 -24.50
N SER A 147 -16.29 -10.69 -25.62
CA SER A 147 -16.75 -11.20 -26.92
C SER A 147 -17.01 -12.71 -26.92
N THR A 148 -16.18 -13.52 -26.26
CA THR A 148 -16.45 -14.97 -26.10
C THR A 148 -17.62 -15.28 -25.17
N GLY A 149 -18.04 -14.35 -24.32
CA GLY A 149 -19.20 -14.48 -23.45
C GLY A 149 -20.53 -14.09 -24.11
N ALA A 150 -20.50 -13.28 -25.17
CA ALA A 150 -21.67 -12.77 -25.87
C ALA A 150 -21.57 -13.03 -27.38
N ASN A 151 -22.05 -14.20 -27.81
CA ASN A 151 -22.29 -14.62 -29.21
C ASN A 151 -21.16 -14.37 -30.22
N GLY A 152 -20.51 -15.46 -30.62
CA GLY A 152 -19.41 -15.47 -31.58
C GLY A 152 -19.84 -15.09 -33.00
N GLU A 153 -19.37 -13.93 -33.45
CA GLU A 153 -19.07 -13.64 -34.84
C GLU A 153 -17.91 -12.64 -34.84
N ALA A 154 -16.72 -13.10 -35.24
CA ALA A 154 -15.53 -12.26 -35.29
C ALA A 154 -15.59 -11.44 -36.59
N ASP A 155 -16.05 -10.19 -36.51
CA ASP A 155 -16.02 -9.26 -37.63
C ASP A 155 -14.57 -8.86 -37.94
N ASN A 156 -14.10 -9.10 -39.17
CA ASN A 156 -12.75 -8.75 -39.64
C ASN A 156 -12.45 -7.23 -39.61
N ASP A 157 -13.47 -6.39 -39.41
CA ASP A 157 -13.32 -4.94 -39.26
C ASP A 157 -12.78 -4.55 -37.86
N ASP A 158 -12.96 -5.40 -36.84
CA ASP A 158 -12.46 -5.14 -35.49
C ASP A 158 -10.93 -5.29 -35.39
N ASP A 159 -10.33 -6.22 -36.13
CA ASP A 159 -8.88 -6.47 -36.11
C ASP A 159 -8.09 -5.26 -36.65
N ASN A 160 -8.56 -4.63 -37.72
CA ASN A 160 -7.94 -3.43 -38.29
C ASN A 160 -8.10 -2.20 -37.39
N ASN A 161 -9.22 -2.10 -36.66
CA ASN A 161 -9.46 -1.02 -35.72
C ASN A 161 -8.66 -1.23 -34.43
N PHE A 162 -8.48 -2.49 -34.03
CA PHE A 162 -7.64 -2.90 -32.91
C PHE A 162 -6.15 -2.67 -33.16
N GLU A 163 -5.61 -2.99 -34.34
CA GLU A 163 -4.22 -2.66 -34.67
C GLU A 163 -3.95 -1.16 -34.63
N LYS A 164 -4.86 -0.35 -35.21
CA LYS A 164 -4.79 1.13 -35.12
C LYS A 164 -4.90 1.62 -33.67
N PHE A 165 -5.75 1.00 -32.86
CA PHE A 165 -5.91 1.29 -31.44
C PHE A 165 -4.64 0.94 -30.64
N ALA A 166 -4.12 -0.28 -30.79
CA ALA A 166 -2.88 -0.72 -30.14
C ALA A 166 -1.69 0.14 -30.56
N GLN A 167 -1.61 0.53 -31.83
CA GLN A 167 -0.55 1.39 -32.36
C GLN A 167 -0.64 2.83 -31.82
N LYS A 168 -1.85 3.37 -31.59
CA LYS A 168 -2.07 4.67 -30.94
C LYS A 168 -1.48 4.71 -29.52
N TYR A 169 -1.63 3.62 -28.75
CA TYR A 169 -1.17 3.58 -27.36
C TYR A 169 0.26 3.08 -27.19
N ARG A 170 0.83 2.36 -28.16
CA ARG A 170 2.19 1.82 -28.11
C ARG A 170 3.26 2.88 -27.83
N ASN A 171 3.01 4.13 -28.25
CA ASN A 171 3.92 5.27 -28.08
C ASN A 171 3.43 6.34 -27.10
N SER A 172 2.29 6.13 -26.42
CA SER A 172 1.76 7.11 -25.47
C SER A 172 2.45 6.98 -24.12
N LYS A 173 2.90 8.11 -23.56
CA LYS A 173 3.42 8.21 -22.19
C LYS A 173 2.31 8.40 -21.15
N ASP A 174 1.06 8.55 -21.59
CA ASP A 174 -0.08 8.71 -20.71
C ASP A 174 -0.50 7.37 -20.10
N LEU A 175 -0.92 7.37 -18.84
CA LEU A 175 -1.50 6.20 -18.21
C LEU A 175 -2.91 6.01 -18.73
N VAL A 176 -3.11 4.93 -19.50
CA VAL A 176 -4.36 4.64 -20.21
C VAL A 176 -5.27 3.75 -19.36
N LEU A 177 -4.68 2.84 -18.59
CA LEU A 177 -5.43 1.95 -17.70
C LEU A 177 -5.77 2.61 -16.37
N ASP A 178 -6.93 2.20 -15.85
CA ASP A 178 -7.35 2.52 -14.50
C ASP A 178 -6.26 2.18 -13.46
N PRO A 179 -6.21 2.93 -12.35
CA PRO A 179 -5.50 2.56 -11.13
C PRO A 179 -5.50 1.05 -10.85
N MET A 180 -4.32 0.48 -10.63
CA MET A 180 -4.18 -0.92 -10.22
C MET A 180 -3.78 -1.00 -8.74
N ASP A 181 -4.36 -1.96 -8.03
CA ASP A 181 -3.96 -2.30 -6.66
C ASP A 181 -2.75 -3.24 -6.65
N TYR A 182 -2.19 -3.48 -5.47
CA TYR A 182 -0.98 -4.29 -5.34
C TYR A 182 -1.14 -5.73 -5.84
N PRO A 183 -2.20 -6.48 -5.44
CA PRO A 183 -2.42 -7.84 -5.94
C PRO A 183 -2.64 -7.90 -7.45
N ASP A 184 -3.30 -6.89 -8.02
CA ASP A 184 -3.59 -6.84 -9.45
C ASP A 184 -2.33 -6.53 -10.26
N THR A 185 -1.46 -5.67 -9.73
CA THR A 185 -0.14 -5.40 -10.31
C THR A 185 0.71 -6.67 -10.32
N VAL A 186 0.75 -7.42 -9.21
CA VAL A 186 1.45 -8.73 -9.13
C VAL A 186 0.88 -9.70 -10.17
N ALA A 187 -0.44 -9.83 -10.25
CA ALA A 187 -1.11 -10.72 -11.19
C ALA A 187 -0.76 -10.39 -12.64
N ALA A 188 -0.78 -9.11 -12.99
CA ALA A 188 -0.44 -8.62 -14.32
C ALA A 188 1.03 -8.86 -14.68
N VAL A 189 1.97 -8.66 -13.74
CA VAL A 189 3.38 -9.00 -13.94
C VAL A 189 3.57 -10.49 -14.24
N PHE A 190 2.90 -11.38 -13.52
CA PHE A 190 3.00 -12.82 -13.78
C PHE A 190 2.29 -13.24 -15.09
N LYS A 191 1.21 -12.54 -15.47
CA LYS A 191 0.44 -12.84 -16.69
C LYS A 191 1.14 -12.38 -17.97
N TYR A 192 1.63 -11.14 -17.98
CA TYR A 192 2.18 -10.51 -19.19
C TYR A 192 3.71 -10.43 -19.20
N GLY A 193 4.35 -10.55 -18.03
CA GLY A 193 5.80 -10.64 -17.93
C GLY A 193 6.36 -11.94 -18.52
N ALA A 194 7.66 -11.95 -18.83
CA ALA A 194 8.37 -13.11 -19.38
C ALA A 194 7.69 -13.76 -20.61
N ARG A 195 7.05 -12.96 -21.48
CA ARG A 195 6.25 -13.42 -22.63
C ARG A 195 5.14 -14.43 -22.25
N GLY A 196 4.57 -14.31 -21.04
CA GLY A 196 3.44 -15.12 -20.58
C GLY A 196 3.79 -16.52 -20.04
N ARG A 197 5.07 -16.85 -19.87
CA ARG A 197 5.51 -18.18 -19.37
C ARG A 197 4.94 -18.51 -17.98
N PHE A 198 4.78 -17.49 -17.14
CA PHE A 198 4.28 -17.61 -15.77
C PHE A 198 2.80 -17.27 -15.64
N ALA A 199 2.07 -17.19 -16.76
CA ALA A 199 0.67 -16.76 -16.75
C ALA A 199 -0.26 -17.68 -15.93
N SER A 200 0.05 -18.97 -15.87
CA SER A 200 -0.70 -19.93 -15.02
C SER A 200 -0.59 -19.65 -13.53
N TRP A 201 0.47 -18.98 -13.09
CA TRP A 201 0.70 -18.61 -11.68
C TRP A 201 0.07 -17.26 -11.32
N SER A 202 -0.45 -16.50 -12.29
CA SER A 202 -1.02 -15.17 -12.07
C SER A 202 -2.16 -15.17 -11.02
N SER A 203 -3.11 -16.10 -11.13
CA SER A 203 -4.23 -16.23 -10.19
C SER A 203 -3.77 -16.60 -8.78
N PHE A 204 -2.76 -17.48 -8.68
CA PHE A 204 -2.17 -17.86 -7.40
C PHE A 204 -1.47 -16.66 -6.75
N ALA A 205 -0.62 -15.96 -7.51
CA ALA A 205 0.13 -14.81 -7.02
C ALA A 205 -0.79 -13.66 -6.55
N ARG A 206 -1.90 -13.43 -7.26
CA ARG A 206 -2.95 -12.48 -6.84
C ARG A 206 -3.54 -12.87 -5.49
N ASN A 207 -4.06 -14.10 -5.38
CA ASN A 207 -4.71 -14.58 -4.16
C ASN A 207 -3.76 -14.63 -2.97
N PHE A 208 -2.51 -15.05 -3.19
CA PHE A 208 -1.47 -15.07 -2.17
C PHE A 208 -1.15 -13.66 -1.66
N THR A 209 -0.97 -12.69 -2.57
CA THR A 209 -0.70 -11.30 -2.21
C THR A 209 -1.88 -10.67 -1.47
N SER A 210 -3.12 -10.89 -1.94
CA SER A 210 -4.32 -10.43 -1.25
C SER A 210 -4.46 -11.02 0.15
N ALA A 211 -4.24 -12.32 0.32
CA ALA A 211 -4.29 -12.98 1.62
C ALA A 211 -3.20 -12.44 2.56
N SER A 212 -1.96 -12.30 2.05
CA SER A 212 -0.84 -11.77 2.81
C SER A 212 -1.05 -10.31 3.25
N LEU A 213 -1.65 -9.46 2.40
CA LEU A 213 -2.05 -8.10 2.77
C LEU A 213 -3.08 -8.09 3.91
N VAL A 214 -4.13 -8.90 3.82
CA VAL A 214 -5.16 -9.02 4.86
C VAL A 214 -4.52 -9.46 6.18
N THR A 215 -3.70 -10.52 6.15
CA THR A 215 -3.04 -11.04 7.35
C THR A 215 -2.10 -10.02 7.98
N THR A 216 -1.31 -9.30 7.17
CA THR A 216 -0.34 -8.33 7.68
C THR A 216 -1.03 -7.12 8.31
N TYR A 217 -2.04 -6.56 7.64
CA TYR A 217 -2.80 -5.44 8.19
C TYR A 217 -3.65 -5.81 9.39
N TYR A 218 -4.14 -7.05 9.43
CA TYR A 218 -4.77 -7.59 10.63
C TYR A 218 -3.78 -7.66 11.80
N GLY A 219 -2.54 -8.07 11.55
CA GLY A 219 -1.44 -8.01 12.52
C GLY A 219 -1.17 -6.59 13.04
N VAL A 220 -1.11 -5.60 12.15
CA VAL A 220 -0.95 -4.18 12.55
C VAL A 220 -2.10 -3.70 13.43
N ASN A 221 -3.34 -4.10 13.12
CA ASN A 221 -4.49 -3.77 13.97
C ASN A 221 -4.36 -4.38 15.38
N ILE A 222 -3.85 -5.60 15.51
CA ILE A 222 -3.59 -6.23 16.82
C ILE A 222 -2.55 -5.43 17.61
N ILE A 223 -1.44 -4.99 16.97
CA ILE A 223 -0.43 -4.12 17.60
C ILE A 223 -1.09 -2.86 18.18
N TYR A 224 -2.01 -2.24 17.44
CA TYR A 224 -2.69 -1.02 17.90
C TYR A 224 -3.55 -1.30 19.13
N VAL A 225 -4.26 -2.42 19.19
CA VAL A 225 -5.00 -2.83 20.40
C VAL A 225 -4.05 -2.99 21.59
N CYS A 226 -2.90 -3.64 21.40
CA CYS A 226 -1.92 -3.85 22.48
C CYS A 226 -1.30 -2.52 22.97
N ILE A 227 -0.96 -1.59 22.08
CA ILE A 227 -0.41 -0.28 22.48
C ILE A 227 -1.44 0.55 23.27
N VAL A 228 -2.69 0.58 22.81
CA VAL A 228 -3.77 1.27 23.53
C VAL A 228 -4.02 0.63 24.89
N ALA A 229 -4.06 -0.70 24.97
CA ALA A 229 -4.24 -1.44 26.21
C ALA A 229 -3.10 -1.23 27.20
N GLY A 230 -1.84 -1.29 26.74
CA GLY A 230 -0.66 -1.04 27.58
C GLY A 230 -0.63 0.39 28.12
N THR A 231 -1.04 1.36 27.30
CA THR A 231 -1.15 2.75 27.74
C THR A 231 -2.26 2.91 28.78
N LEU A 232 -3.42 2.30 28.55
CA LEU A 232 -4.54 2.31 29.50
C LEU A 232 -4.14 1.70 30.84
N LYS A 233 -3.37 0.60 30.84
CA LYS A 233 -2.81 0.01 32.07
C LYS A 233 -1.95 0.99 32.83
N GLN A 234 -0.99 1.64 32.18
CA GLN A 234 -0.12 2.60 32.85
C GLN A 234 -0.88 3.79 33.46
N LEU A 235 -1.92 4.29 32.78
CA LEU A 235 -2.76 5.36 33.30
C LEU A 235 -3.59 4.89 34.50
N ILE A 236 -4.27 3.75 34.39
CA ILE A 236 -5.12 3.22 35.47
C ILE A 236 -4.27 2.91 36.71
N ASP A 237 -3.14 2.21 36.55
CA ASP A 237 -2.25 1.85 37.66
C ASP A 237 -1.74 3.11 38.40
N GLN A 238 -1.47 4.19 37.67
CA GLN A 238 -1.03 5.45 38.26
C GLN A 238 -2.11 6.08 39.16
N TYR A 239 -3.36 6.15 38.69
CA TYR A 239 -4.46 6.73 39.48
C TYR A 239 -4.96 5.83 40.61
N THR A 240 -4.74 4.52 40.50
CA THR A 240 -5.20 3.54 41.49
C THR A 240 -4.15 3.22 42.57
N SER A 241 -2.89 3.61 42.38
CA SER A 241 -1.78 3.35 43.32
C SER A 241 -1.93 3.94 44.73
N GLY A 242 -2.87 4.86 44.95
CA GLY A 242 -3.20 5.45 46.27
C GLY A 242 -4.61 5.14 46.76
N ALA A 243 -5.28 4.16 46.16
CA ALA A 243 -6.67 3.82 46.43
C ALA A 243 -6.86 3.04 47.75
N ALA A 244 -7.90 3.37 48.51
CA ALA A 244 -8.38 2.49 49.58
C ALA A 244 -8.91 1.18 48.96
N GLU A 245 -8.58 0.03 49.57
CA GLU A 245 -8.94 -1.32 49.06
C GLU A 245 -10.45 -1.51 48.82
N ASP A 246 -11.29 -0.73 49.50
CA ASP A 246 -12.75 -0.85 49.49
C ASP A 246 -13.44 -0.10 48.34
N ALA A 247 -12.69 0.66 47.54
CA ALA A 247 -13.25 1.50 46.50
C ALA A 247 -13.37 0.78 45.15
N TRP A 248 -14.40 1.11 44.36
CA TRP A 248 -14.64 0.50 43.04
C TRP A 248 -13.44 0.63 42.07
N TYR A 249 -12.58 1.63 42.27
CA TYR A 249 -11.33 1.82 41.51
C TYR A 249 -10.16 0.97 42.03
N GLY A 250 -10.24 0.41 43.25
CA GLY A 250 -9.32 -0.62 43.75
C GLY A 250 -9.48 -1.96 43.03
N LEU A 251 -10.68 -2.27 42.50
CA LEU A 251 -10.92 -3.46 41.67
C LEU A 251 -10.13 -3.44 40.35
N LEU A 252 -9.73 -2.25 39.87
CA LEU A 252 -8.89 -2.07 38.69
C LEU A 252 -7.39 -2.09 38.99
N HIS A 253 -7.01 -1.98 40.27
CA HIS A 253 -5.62 -1.99 40.70
C HIS A 253 -5.07 -3.42 40.65
N GLY A 254 -3.96 -3.63 39.92
CA GLY A 254 -3.31 -4.93 39.83
C GLY A 254 -4.02 -5.95 38.91
N LEU A 255 -4.92 -5.50 38.03
CA LEU A 255 -5.45 -6.37 36.98
C LEU A 255 -4.30 -6.91 36.11
N SER A 256 -4.39 -8.19 35.73
CA SER A 256 -3.46 -8.73 34.73
C SER A 256 -3.56 -7.94 33.43
N ILE A 257 -2.42 -7.71 32.77
CA ILE A 257 -2.33 -7.00 31.48
C ILE A 257 -3.34 -7.56 30.45
N ARG A 258 -3.70 -8.84 30.53
CA ARG A 258 -4.61 -9.54 29.62
C ARG A 258 -6.04 -9.00 29.58
N TRP A 259 -6.51 -8.33 30.65
CA TRP A 259 -7.86 -7.77 30.71
C TRP A 259 -7.96 -6.37 30.08
N TYR A 260 -6.85 -5.64 30.00
CA TYR A 260 -6.84 -4.28 29.43
C TYR A 260 -7.18 -4.23 27.93
N PRO A 261 -6.79 -5.19 27.08
CA PRO A 261 -7.28 -5.27 25.70
C PRO A 261 -8.81 -5.42 25.61
N THR A 262 -9.44 -6.17 26.51
CA THR A 262 -10.91 -6.28 26.55
C THR A 262 -11.55 -4.97 26.96
N LEU A 263 -10.98 -4.29 27.97
CA LEU A 263 -11.43 -2.97 28.41
C LEU A 263 -11.28 -1.92 27.30
N ALA A 264 -10.12 -1.90 26.62
CA ALA A 264 -9.89 -1.07 25.45
C ALA A 264 -10.84 -1.43 24.29
N GLY A 265 -11.23 -2.70 24.18
CA GLY A 265 -12.24 -3.21 23.26
C GLY A 265 -13.57 -2.44 23.31
N LEU A 266 -13.98 -1.99 24.51
CA LEU A 266 -15.19 -1.16 24.68
C LEU A 266 -15.11 0.16 23.90
N LEU A 267 -13.91 0.74 23.78
CA LEU A 267 -13.66 1.95 23.00
C LEU A 267 -13.38 1.63 21.52
N ILE A 268 -12.71 0.51 21.24
CA ILE A 268 -12.29 0.10 19.90
C ILE A 268 -13.48 -0.37 19.05
N ILE A 269 -14.45 -1.09 19.61
CA ILE A 269 -15.63 -1.58 18.87
C ILE A 269 -16.41 -0.44 18.22
N PRO A 270 -16.87 0.62 18.93
CA PRO A 270 -17.64 1.68 18.29
C PRO A 270 -16.83 2.43 17.24
N VAL A 271 -15.53 2.73 17.51
CA VAL A 271 -14.64 3.40 16.55
C VAL A 271 -14.39 2.52 15.32
N GLY A 272 -14.13 1.22 15.53
CA GLY A 272 -13.89 0.25 14.48
C GLY A 272 -15.12 -0.04 13.62
N MET A 273 -16.34 0.15 14.13
CA MET A 273 -17.58 -0.01 13.37
C MET A 273 -17.89 1.17 12.44
N VAL A 274 -17.24 2.32 12.62
CA VAL A 274 -17.48 3.50 11.76
C VAL A 274 -16.96 3.23 10.34
N ARG A 275 -17.90 3.07 9.40
CA ARG A 275 -17.61 2.78 7.99
C ARG A 275 -17.35 4.02 7.14
N LEU A 276 -18.09 5.09 7.40
CA LEU A 276 -18.18 6.23 6.50
C LEU A 276 -16.95 7.12 6.63
N MET A 277 -16.00 7.02 5.69
CA MET A 277 -14.77 7.79 5.85
C MET A 277 -14.93 9.30 5.64
N LYS A 278 -16.13 9.76 5.20
CA LYS A 278 -16.56 11.17 5.33
C LYS A 278 -16.48 11.67 6.78
N TYR A 279 -16.96 10.86 7.72
CA TYR A 279 -16.99 11.22 9.12
C TYR A 279 -15.62 11.03 9.77
N LEU A 280 -14.75 10.16 9.22
CA LEU A 280 -13.40 9.97 9.72
C LEU A 280 -12.40 11.05 9.27
N VAL A 281 -12.66 11.88 8.26
CA VAL A 281 -11.73 12.97 7.87
C VAL A 281 -11.31 13.85 9.06
N PRO A 282 -12.22 14.45 9.86
CA PRO A 282 -11.83 15.25 11.02
C PRO A 282 -11.10 14.44 12.09
N PHE A 283 -11.50 13.18 12.30
CA PHE A 283 -10.81 12.28 13.22
C PHE A 283 -9.40 11.92 12.75
N SER A 284 -9.20 11.75 11.44
CA SER A 284 -7.89 11.50 10.84
C SER A 284 -6.99 12.72 11.03
N ILE A 285 -7.49 13.94 10.81
CA ILE A 285 -6.72 15.17 11.06
C ILE A 285 -6.33 15.28 12.53
N ALA A 286 -7.28 15.06 13.45
CA ALA A 286 -7.02 15.05 14.88
C ALA A 286 -6.00 13.97 15.28
N ALA A 287 -6.14 12.75 14.74
CA ALA A 287 -5.23 11.64 14.99
C ALA A 287 -3.80 11.99 14.56
N ASN A 288 -3.62 12.60 13.39
CA ASN A 288 -2.29 12.99 12.92
C ASN A 288 -1.69 14.10 13.77
N ALA A 289 -2.52 15.07 14.19
CA ALA A 289 -2.06 16.13 15.08
C ALA A 289 -1.59 15.55 16.41
N PHE A 290 -2.34 14.59 16.98
CA PHE A 290 -1.94 13.89 18.19
C PHE A 290 -0.70 13.03 18.02
N MET A 291 -0.57 12.30 16.90
CA MET A 291 0.63 11.52 16.60
C MET A 291 1.85 12.42 16.41
N LEU A 292 1.74 13.52 15.65
CA LEU A 292 2.84 14.46 15.43
C LEU A 292 3.25 15.17 16.73
N ALA A 293 2.29 15.63 17.52
CA ALA A 293 2.54 16.22 18.84
C ALA A 293 3.18 15.19 19.78
N GLY A 294 2.69 13.94 19.76
CA GLY A 294 3.22 12.84 20.54
C GLY A 294 4.69 12.55 20.21
N ILE A 295 5.04 12.52 18.93
CA ILE A 295 6.43 12.29 18.48
C ILE A 295 7.33 13.46 18.87
N GLY A 296 6.89 14.70 18.64
CA GLY A 296 7.63 15.89 19.06
C GLY A 296 7.88 15.90 20.57
N ALA A 297 6.90 15.46 21.35
CA ALA A 297 7.01 15.41 22.80
C ALA A 297 7.83 14.22 23.31
N VAL A 298 7.84 13.09 22.62
CA VAL A 298 8.79 12.00 22.87
C VAL A 298 10.22 12.51 22.70
N PHE A 299 10.51 13.25 21.61
CA PHE A 299 11.82 13.89 21.45
C PHE A 299 12.14 14.94 22.52
N TYR A 300 11.15 15.73 22.95
CA TYR A 300 11.32 16.64 24.08
C TYR A 300 11.75 15.89 25.34
N PHE A 301 11.07 14.78 25.69
CA PHE A 301 11.47 13.96 26.82
C PHE A 301 12.85 13.33 26.62
N ILE A 302 13.18 12.87 25.43
CA ILE A 302 14.49 12.26 25.14
C ILE A 302 15.64 13.27 25.39
N PHE A 303 15.53 14.51 24.91
CA PHE A 303 16.65 15.46 24.93
C PHE A 303 16.61 16.47 26.09
N ILE A 304 15.43 16.94 26.48
CA ILE A 304 15.24 18.09 27.38
C ILE A 304 14.58 17.66 28.70
N GLY A 305 13.84 16.54 28.69
CA GLY A 305 12.99 16.10 29.79
C GLY A 305 13.68 16.18 31.15
N ASP A 306 12.98 16.85 32.07
CA ASP A 306 13.33 17.20 33.47
C ASP A 306 13.48 15.98 34.41
N ASP A 307 13.86 14.83 33.85
CA ASP A 307 13.95 13.54 34.54
C ASP A 307 15.34 13.43 35.16
N GLN A 308 15.56 14.13 36.28
CA GLN A 308 16.79 14.05 37.08
C GLN A 308 17.11 12.62 37.60
N GLN A 309 16.30 11.60 37.29
CA GLN A 309 16.42 10.23 37.79
C GLN A 309 16.84 9.18 36.76
N ILE A 310 16.86 9.48 35.46
CA ILE A 310 17.39 8.56 34.43
C ILE A 310 18.54 9.26 33.70
N PRO A 311 19.78 9.21 34.25
CA PRO A 311 20.95 9.60 33.46
C PRO A 311 20.98 8.79 32.16
N LEU A 312 21.69 9.26 31.13
CA LEU A 312 21.97 8.45 29.94
C LEU A 312 22.37 7.05 30.39
N ALA A 313 21.80 6.03 29.75
CA ALA A 313 22.05 4.64 30.11
C ALA A 313 23.58 4.45 30.20
N PRO A 314 24.11 3.92 31.34
CA PRO A 314 25.53 3.67 31.47
C PRO A 314 26.05 2.89 30.25
N GLU A 315 27.32 3.06 29.89
CA GLU A 315 27.92 2.44 28.69
C GLU A 315 27.68 0.91 28.61
N ASP A 316 27.52 0.26 29.78
CA ASP A 316 27.19 -1.16 29.92
C ASP A 316 25.78 -1.56 29.42
N GLN A 317 24.82 -0.63 29.42
CA GLN A 317 23.42 -0.85 29.01
C GLN A 317 23.16 -0.44 27.55
N ALA A 318 23.94 0.50 27.00
CA ALA A 318 23.86 0.93 25.60
C ALA A 318 24.92 0.24 24.74
N LYS A 319 24.72 -1.05 24.45
CA LYS A 319 25.70 -1.86 23.73
C LYS A 319 25.85 -1.40 22.27
N LEU A 320 27.09 -1.24 21.81
CA LEU A 320 27.39 -0.90 20.41
C LEU A 320 26.88 -1.97 19.45
N VAL A 321 27.07 -3.24 19.80
CA VAL A 321 26.60 -4.41 19.06
C VAL A 321 26.08 -5.43 20.06
N VAL A 322 24.85 -5.88 19.86
CA VAL A 322 24.25 -6.93 20.68
C VAL A 322 24.50 -8.27 20.03
N TRP A 323 25.17 -9.16 20.77
CA TRP A 323 25.34 -10.58 20.43
C TRP A 323 24.38 -11.41 21.29
N PRO A 324 23.83 -12.54 20.79
CA PRO A 324 24.10 -13.20 19.50
C PRO A 324 23.38 -12.57 18.28
N PRO A 325 23.84 -12.84 17.02
CA PRO A 325 23.25 -12.29 15.78
C PRO A 325 21.81 -12.72 15.55
N THR A 326 21.37 -13.75 16.26
CA THR A 326 20.00 -14.24 16.23
C THR A 326 18.99 -13.16 16.65
N ARG A 327 19.38 -12.24 17.54
CA ARG A 327 18.54 -11.09 17.93
C ARG A 327 18.41 -10.04 16.81
N TRP A 328 19.33 -10.02 15.84
CA TRP A 328 19.25 -9.09 14.71
C TRP A 328 18.05 -9.41 13.81
N SER A 329 17.55 -10.64 13.85
CA SER A 329 16.31 -10.99 13.16
C SER A 329 15.08 -10.37 13.81
N LEU A 330 15.08 -10.19 15.13
CA LEU A 330 14.01 -9.49 15.85
C LEU A 330 14.01 -8.00 15.48
N PHE A 331 15.20 -7.40 15.43
CA PHE A 331 15.41 -6.05 14.91
C PHE A 331 14.91 -5.92 13.47
N ALA A 332 15.29 -6.85 12.57
CA ALA A 332 14.89 -6.79 11.17
C ALA A 332 13.36 -6.83 11.02
N GLY A 333 12.67 -7.63 11.83
CA GLY A 333 11.20 -7.62 11.90
C GLY A 333 10.65 -6.24 12.27
N SER A 334 11.04 -5.70 13.42
CA SER A 334 10.54 -4.38 13.87
C SER A 334 10.91 -3.25 12.89
N ALA A 335 12.13 -3.28 12.33
CA ALA A 335 12.59 -2.35 11.31
C ALA A 335 11.72 -2.42 10.04
N LEU A 336 11.43 -3.61 9.53
CA LEU A 336 10.51 -3.81 8.40
C LEU A 336 9.11 -3.29 8.73
N CYS A 337 8.59 -3.57 9.94
CA CYS A 337 7.28 -3.07 10.35
C CYS A 337 7.18 -1.54 10.38
N SER A 338 8.29 -0.83 10.64
CA SER A 338 8.31 0.62 10.70
C SER A 338 8.62 1.31 9.37
N LEU A 339 9.50 0.69 8.56
CA LEU A 339 9.94 1.24 7.29
C LEU A 339 8.96 0.97 6.15
N GLU A 340 8.01 0.05 6.34
CA GLU A 340 7.21 -0.49 5.25
C GLU A 340 5.75 0.00 5.21
N GLY A 341 5.31 0.39 4.00
CA GLY A 341 3.96 0.88 3.71
C GLY A 341 3.44 0.43 2.33
N VAL A 342 3.86 -0.75 1.86
CA VAL A 342 3.62 -1.22 0.47
C VAL A 342 2.14 -1.23 0.09
N GLY A 343 1.26 -1.68 0.99
CA GLY A 343 -0.17 -1.71 0.66
C GLY A 343 -0.81 -0.32 0.61
N MET A 344 -0.19 0.75 1.13
CA MET A 344 -0.64 2.14 0.94
C MET A 344 0.02 2.82 -0.26
N LEU A 345 1.15 2.30 -0.72
CA LEU A 345 1.97 2.90 -1.78
C LEU A 345 1.18 3.12 -3.08
N LEU A 346 0.49 2.08 -3.56
CA LEU A 346 -0.27 2.18 -4.81
C LEU A 346 -1.54 3.02 -4.66
N HIS A 347 -2.17 3.03 -3.48
CA HIS A 347 -3.29 3.95 -3.22
C HIS A 347 -2.82 5.41 -3.33
N ILE A 348 -1.67 5.74 -2.74
CA ILE A 348 -1.05 7.07 -2.85
C ILE A 348 -0.63 7.37 -4.29
N GLU A 349 -0.10 6.40 -5.05
CA GLU A 349 0.20 6.61 -6.46
C GLU A 349 -1.07 6.95 -7.26
N ASN A 350 -2.12 6.17 -7.04
CA ASN A 350 -3.40 6.32 -7.70
C ASN A 350 -4.04 7.68 -7.37
N ALA A 351 -3.67 8.29 -6.24
CA ALA A 351 -4.10 9.58 -5.74
C ALA A 351 -3.55 10.80 -6.45
N MET A 352 -2.35 10.64 -6.99
CA MET A 352 -1.52 11.75 -7.39
C MET A 352 -2.04 12.41 -8.65
N SER A 353 -1.81 13.73 -8.73
CA SER A 353 -2.02 14.49 -9.96
C SER A 353 -1.19 13.96 -11.11
N ARG A 354 0.04 13.55 -10.80
CA ARG A 354 1.04 13.03 -11.73
C ARG A 354 1.68 11.76 -11.16
N PRO A 355 1.09 10.58 -11.37
CA PRO A 355 1.58 9.33 -10.77
C PRO A 355 3.01 8.99 -11.21
N LEU A 356 3.41 9.33 -12.44
CA LEU A 356 4.78 9.11 -12.96
C LEU A 356 5.87 9.80 -12.13
N GLU A 357 5.55 10.92 -11.46
CA GLU A 357 6.47 11.69 -10.63
C GLU A 357 6.73 11.05 -9.25
N LEU A 358 6.03 9.94 -8.92
CA LEU A 358 6.28 9.17 -7.70
C LEU A 358 7.63 8.43 -7.77
N ALA A 359 7.87 7.69 -8.86
CA ALA A 359 9.10 6.92 -9.08
C ALA A 359 10.04 7.51 -10.15
N GLY A 360 9.58 8.48 -10.94
CA GLY A 360 10.38 9.33 -11.82
C GLY A 360 10.70 10.68 -11.19
N PRO A 361 11.53 11.54 -11.83
CA PRO A 361 11.86 12.87 -11.32
C PRO A 361 10.59 13.68 -11.00
N PRO A 362 10.47 14.32 -9.82
CA PRO A 362 11.50 14.62 -8.80
C PRO A 362 11.80 13.52 -7.77
N PHE A 363 11.39 12.27 -8.02
CA PHE A 363 11.61 11.08 -7.19
C PHE A 363 10.97 11.20 -5.80
N THR A 364 9.68 11.57 -5.76
CA THR A 364 8.91 11.79 -4.52
C THR A 364 8.99 10.61 -3.55
N LEU A 365 8.94 9.36 -4.06
CA LEU A 365 9.09 8.14 -3.27
C LEU A 365 10.46 8.03 -2.58
N HIS A 366 11.54 8.44 -3.25
CA HIS A 366 12.88 8.35 -2.68
C HIS A 366 13.05 9.42 -1.60
N GLN A 367 12.52 10.62 -1.83
CA GLN A 367 12.53 11.70 -0.85
C GLN A 367 11.77 11.32 0.42
N SER A 368 10.56 10.76 0.30
CA SER A 368 9.79 10.30 1.46
C SER A 368 10.53 9.21 2.24
N MET A 369 11.09 8.23 1.54
CA MET A 369 11.80 7.11 2.19
C MET A 369 13.07 7.57 2.92
N VAL A 370 13.83 8.51 2.36
CA VAL A 370 14.99 9.09 3.06
C VAL A 370 14.56 9.77 4.37
N VAL A 371 13.45 10.53 4.36
CA VAL A 371 12.90 11.14 5.57
C VAL A 371 12.49 10.08 6.59
N ILE A 372 11.81 9.02 6.16
CA ILE A 372 11.36 7.92 7.02
C ILE A 372 12.56 7.20 7.65
N MET A 373 13.60 6.92 6.87
CA MET A 373 14.83 6.27 7.36
C MET A 373 15.56 7.12 8.39
N ILE A 374 15.66 8.44 8.17
CA ILE A 374 16.27 9.38 9.12
C ILE A 374 15.45 9.41 10.41
N LEU A 375 14.12 9.59 10.32
CA LEU A 375 13.24 9.63 11.50
C LEU A 375 13.34 8.34 12.32
N ASN A 376 13.32 7.18 11.67
CA ASN A 376 13.46 5.88 12.33
C ASN A 376 14.83 5.70 12.99
N SER A 377 15.90 6.11 12.29
CA SER A 377 17.27 5.99 12.83
C SER A 377 17.47 6.91 14.03
N VAL A 378 16.98 8.15 13.97
CA VAL A 378 17.10 9.13 15.07
C VAL A 378 16.26 8.70 16.27
N LEU A 379 15.01 8.27 16.07
CA LEU A 379 14.18 7.81 17.18
C LEU A 379 14.75 6.52 17.80
N GLY A 380 15.14 5.54 16.98
CA GLY A 380 15.74 4.29 17.45
C GLY A 380 17.04 4.51 18.21
N LEU A 381 17.94 5.33 17.66
CA LEU A 381 19.20 5.68 18.31
C LEU A 381 18.99 6.41 19.63
N CYS A 382 18.29 7.55 19.60
CA CYS A 382 18.17 8.39 20.78
C CYS A 382 17.29 7.74 21.86
N GLY A 383 16.25 7.00 21.46
CA GLY A 383 15.44 6.20 22.38
C GLY A 383 16.26 5.10 23.06
N TYR A 384 17.09 4.36 22.30
CA TYR A 384 17.92 3.31 22.87
C TYR A 384 19.05 3.87 23.77
N LEU A 385 19.71 4.96 23.37
CA LEU A 385 20.73 5.59 24.21
C LEU A 385 20.17 6.12 25.54
N LYS A 386 18.90 6.56 25.55
CA LYS A 386 18.26 7.04 26.76
C LYS A 386 17.80 5.91 27.68
N TYR A 387 17.12 4.90 27.13
CA TYR A 387 16.44 3.87 27.94
C TYR A 387 17.23 2.57 28.08
N GLY A 388 18.23 2.30 27.23
CA GLY A 388 19.08 1.11 27.29
C GLY A 388 18.27 -0.19 27.31
N ASP A 389 18.51 -1.02 28.33
CA ASP A 389 17.79 -2.30 28.54
C ASP A 389 16.34 -2.11 29.06
N LEU A 390 15.93 -0.90 29.42
CA LEU A 390 14.56 -0.58 29.87
C LEU A 390 13.61 -0.24 28.71
N CYS A 391 14.05 -0.35 27.45
CA CYS A 391 13.18 -0.11 26.29
C CYS A 391 11.97 -1.05 26.29
N GLU A 392 10.77 -0.49 26.39
CA GLU A 392 9.52 -1.23 26.22
C GLU A 392 9.17 -1.32 24.73
N GLY A 393 8.26 -2.21 24.36
CA GLY A 393 7.89 -2.42 22.95
C GLY A 393 7.20 -1.26 22.24
N SER A 394 6.91 -0.18 22.97
CA SER A 394 6.57 1.13 22.42
C SER A 394 7.17 2.20 23.31
N ILE A 395 7.89 3.17 22.73
CA ILE A 395 8.48 4.28 23.48
C ILE A 395 7.46 5.12 24.24
N SER A 396 6.18 5.10 23.82
CA SER A 396 5.10 5.75 24.58
C SER A 396 4.97 5.20 26.00
N LEU A 397 5.32 3.93 26.22
CA LEU A 397 5.27 3.27 27.53
C LEU A 397 6.48 3.61 28.41
N ASN A 398 7.59 4.06 27.81
CA ASN A 398 8.80 4.48 28.51
C ASN A 398 8.72 5.91 29.09
N LEU A 399 7.66 6.65 28.78
CA LEU A 399 7.47 7.99 29.30
C LEU A 399 7.23 7.96 30.84
N PRO A 400 7.77 8.94 31.60
CA PRO A 400 7.76 8.91 33.06
C PRO A 400 6.33 8.97 33.62
N ARG A 401 6.06 8.27 34.73
CA ARG A 401 4.69 8.21 35.29
C ARG A 401 4.35 9.45 36.11
N ASN A 402 5.29 10.04 36.84
CA ASN A 402 5.01 11.09 37.82
C ASN A 402 4.86 12.52 37.27
N ASN A 403 4.69 12.69 35.94
CA ASN A 403 4.57 14.02 35.31
C ASN A 403 3.24 14.16 34.54
N ARG A 404 2.48 15.23 34.83
CA ARG A 404 1.23 15.55 34.12
C ARG A 404 1.42 15.72 32.62
N LEU A 405 2.56 16.25 32.20
CA LEU A 405 2.86 16.44 30.77
C LEU A 405 2.99 15.08 30.07
N SER A 406 3.66 14.11 30.70
CA SER A 406 3.81 12.74 30.21
C SER A 406 2.45 12.03 30.06
N GLU A 407 1.58 12.18 31.05
CA GLU A 407 0.23 11.63 31.03
C GLU A 407 -0.59 12.15 29.83
N VAL A 408 -0.57 13.47 29.61
CA VAL A 408 -1.26 14.10 28.47
C VAL A 408 -0.73 13.54 27.15
N ILE A 409 0.59 13.39 27.01
CA ILE A 409 1.21 12.87 25.79
C ILE A 409 0.88 11.40 25.56
N LYS A 410 0.94 10.56 26.60
CA LYS A 410 0.52 9.16 26.52
C LYS A 410 -0.93 9.05 26.06
N THR A 411 -1.81 9.87 26.63
CA THR A 411 -3.23 9.92 26.27
C THR A 411 -3.42 10.38 24.82
N MET A 412 -2.69 11.41 24.38
CA MET A 412 -2.74 11.88 22.99
C MET A 412 -2.27 10.81 22.01
N ILE A 413 -1.14 10.13 22.29
CA ILE A 413 -0.62 9.06 21.42
C ILE A 413 -1.62 7.90 21.37
N ALA A 414 -2.15 7.45 22.51
CA ALA A 414 -3.14 6.37 22.55
C ALA A 414 -4.43 6.75 21.81
N LEU A 415 -4.92 7.97 21.97
CA LEU A 415 -6.09 8.47 21.25
C LEU A 415 -5.81 8.60 19.75
N GLY A 416 -4.61 9.05 19.36
CA GLY A 416 -4.17 9.08 17.96
C GLY A 416 -4.18 7.68 17.34
N ILE A 417 -3.59 6.70 18.02
CA ILE A 417 -3.57 5.29 17.58
C ILE A 417 -4.99 4.73 17.49
N LEU A 418 -5.84 4.96 18.49
CA LEU A 418 -7.24 4.53 18.51
C LEU A 418 -8.03 5.07 17.31
N LEU A 419 -7.83 6.35 16.96
CA LEU A 419 -8.48 6.95 15.78
C LEU A 419 -7.91 6.41 14.46
N THR A 420 -6.61 6.09 14.40
CA THR A 420 -6.01 5.45 13.22
C THR A 420 -6.38 3.97 13.06
N TYR A 421 -6.74 3.27 14.14
CA TYR A 421 -7.20 1.88 14.10
C TYR A 421 -8.43 1.73 13.20
N GLY A 422 -9.42 2.63 13.32
CA GLY A 422 -10.62 2.60 12.50
C GLY A 422 -10.30 2.73 10.99
N LEU A 423 -9.31 3.54 10.64
CA LEU A 423 -8.84 3.74 9.25
C LEU A 423 -8.03 2.55 8.73
N GLN A 424 -7.22 1.91 9.57
CA GLN A 424 -6.43 0.76 9.14
C GLN A 424 -7.30 -0.50 8.99
N LEU A 425 -8.30 -0.64 9.87
CA LEU A 425 -9.26 -1.71 9.82
C LEU A 425 -10.15 -1.67 8.57
N THR A 426 -10.50 -0.48 8.05
CA THR A 426 -11.32 -0.39 6.82
C THR A 426 -10.62 -1.04 5.63
N VAL A 427 -9.32 -0.79 5.45
CA VAL A 427 -8.51 -1.43 4.41
C VAL A 427 -8.57 -2.95 4.56
N THR A 428 -8.35 -3.44 5.78
CA THR A 428 -8.35 -4.88 6.09
C THR A 428 -9.73 -5.52 5.83
N ALA A 429 -10.80 -4.85 6.26
CA ALA A 429 -12.18 -5.31 6.10
C ALA A 429 -12.62 -5.28 4.63
N ASP A 430 -12.24 -4.26 3.88
CA ASP A 430 -12.58 -4.16 2.46
C ASP A 430 -11.86 -5.25 1.66
N LEU A 431 -10.56 -5.48 1.87
CA LEU A 431 -9.85 -6.59 1.24
C LEU A 431 -10.43 -7.96 1.62
N ALA A 432 -10.73 -8.16 2.91
CA ALA A 432 -11.35 -9.41 3.40
C ALA A 432 -12.73 -9.63 2.76
N TRP A 433 -13.53 -8.55 2.63
CA TRP A 433 -14.84 -8.59 2.00
C TRP A 433 -14.76 -8.97 0.52
N GLN A 434 -13.79 -8.41 -0.23
CA GLN A 434 -13.60 -8.77 -1.63
C GLN A 434 -13.30 -10.27 -1.81
N GLY A 435 -12.51 -10.85 -0.91
CA GLY A 435 -12.26 -12.30 -0.91
C GLY A 435 -13.49 -13.12 -0.51
N LEU A 436 -14.22 -12.66 0.51
CA LEU A 436 -15.39 -13.37 1.05
C LEU A 436 -16.59 -13.35 0.08
N ARG A 437 -16.86 -12.21 -0.56
CA ARG A 437 -17.98 -12.07 -1.51
C ARG A 437 -17.91 -13.10 -2.63
N LYS A 438 -16.71 -13.37 -3.13
CA LYS A 438 -16.46 -14.29 -4.24
C LYS A 438 -16.81 -15.74 -3.87
N LYS A 439 -16.56 -16.12 -2.61
CA LYS A 439 -16.85 -17.47 -2.10
C LYS A 439 -18.31 -17.66 -1.71
N ILE A 440 -18.94 -16.64 -1.12
CA ILE A 440 -20.32 -16.75 -0.64
C ILE A 440 -21.31 -16.64 -1.80
N PHE A 441 -21.08 -15.72 -2.74
CA PHE A 441 -22.07 -15.37 -3.75
C PHE A 441 -21.73 -15.84 -5.17
N ASN A 442 -20.56 -16.47 -5.40
CA ASN A 442 -20.11 -16.95 -6.72
C ASN A 442 -20.30 -15.92 -7.87
N VAL A 443 -20.32 -14.61 -7.55
CA VAL A 443 -20.55 -13.57 -8.55
C VAL A 443 -19.26 -13.39 -9.37
N PRO A 444 -19.30 -13.53 -10.71
CA PRO A 444 -18.15 -13.30 -11.58
C PRO A 444 -17.61 -11.87 -11.47
N GLU A 445 -16.30 -11.68 -11.68
CA GLU A 445 -15.69 -10.36 -11.80
C GLU A 445 -16.20 -9.68 -13.07
N GLY A 446 -17.14 -8.73 -12.97
CA GLY A 446 -17.54 -7.94 -14.14
C GLY A 446 -18.84 -7.16 -14.05
N GLU A 447 -19.81 -7.56 -13.22
CA GLU A 447 -21.11 -6.87 -13.22
C GLU A 447 -21.29 -5.93 -12.01
N PRO A 448 -21.25 -4.60 -12.21
CA PRO A 448 -21.79 -3.66 -11.26
C PRO A 448 -23.32 -3.72 -11.31
N GLY A 449 -23.90 -4.64 -10.54
CA GLY A 449 -25.31 -4.65 -10.15
C GLY A 449 -26.31 -4.57 -11.30
N ALA A 450 -26.66 -5.72 -11.87
CA ALA A 450 -27.84 -5.86 -12.72
C ALA A 450 -28.55 -7.20 -12.45
N THR A 451 -29.17 -7.32 -11.28
CA THR A 451 -30.39 -8.13 -11.15
C THR A 451 -31.53 -7.15 -10.91
N ASP A 452 -32.05 -6.58 -12.00
CA ASP A 452 -33.23 -5.70 -12.00
C ASP A 452 -34.47 -6.57 -11.78
N ASP A 453 -34.75 -6.92 -10.52
CA ASP A 453 -36.05 -7.42 -10.06
C ASP A 453 -36.20 -7.05 -8.57
N GLY A 454 -37.43 -6.79 -8.12
CA GLY A 454 -37.79 -6.05 -6.89
C GLY A 454 -37.28 -6.53 -5.53
N ASP A 455 -36.31 -7.45 -5.48
CA ASP A 455 -35.64 -8.01 -4.30
C ASP A 455 -34.35 -7.24 -3.91
N ASP A 456 -34.00 -6.18 -4.67
CA ASP A 456 -32.76 -5.41 -4.53
C ASP A 456 -32.56 -4.74 -3.16
N GLU A 457 -33.63 -4.32 -2.48
CA GLU A 457 -33.52 -3.63 -1.19
C GLU A 457 -33.17 -4.62 -0.07
N GLU A 458 -33.76 -5.82 -0.09
CA GLU A 458 -33.45 -6.89 0.85
C GLU A 458 -32.09 -7.52 0.58
N TRP A 459 -31.73 -7.73 -0.69
CA TRP A 459 -30.42 -8.21 -1.10
C TRP A 459 -29.30 -7.24 -0.69
N SER A 460 -29.51 -5.94 -0.88
CA SER A 460 -28.59 -4.88 -0.46
C SER A 460 -28.47 -4.77 1.07
N ALA A 461 -29.57 -4.95 1.80
CA ALA A 461 -29.58 -4.97 3.26
C ALA A 461 -28.85 -6.19 3.82
N LYS A 462 -29.09 -7.40 3.28
CA LYS A 462 -28.37 -8.63 3.65
C LYS A 462 -26.86 -8.48 3.39
N MET A 463 -26.49 -7.97 2.21
CA MET A 463 -25.08 -7.75 1.85
C MET A 463 -24.39 -6.76 2.81
N THR A 464 -25.10 -5.70 3.21
CA THR A 464 -24.62 -4.74 4.20
C THR A 464 -24.51 -5.36 5.60
N ALA A 465 -25.48 -6.18 6.01
CA ALA A 465 -25.47 -6.89 7.29
C ALA A 465 -24.31 -7.88 7.38
N TYR A 466 -24.06 -8.70 6.35
CA TYR A 466 -22.92 -9.60 6.29
C TYR A 466 -21.58 -8.87 6.35
N TYR A 467 -21.47 -7.71 5.70
CA TYR A 467 -20.26 -6.88 5.78
C TYR A 467 -20.00 -6.38 7.21
N TYR A 468 -21.02 -5.84 7.89
CA TYR A 468 -20.87 -5.38 9.27
C TYR A 468 -20.64 -6.53 10.27
N ALA A 469 -21.27 -7.69 10.04
CA ALA A 469 -21.03 -8.89 10.84
C ALA A 469 -19.59 -9.39 10.70
N MET A 470 -19.07 -9.44 9.46
CA MET A 470 -17.68 -9.78 9.19
C MET A 470 -16.73 -8.77 9.85
N ARG A 471 -17.01 -7.47 9.73
CA ARG A 471 -16.20 -6.42 10.34
C ARG A 471 -16.19 -6.52 11.87
N PHE A 472 -17.34 -6.75 12.48
CA PHE A 472 -17.45 -6.99 13.92
C PHE A 472 -16.66 -8.24 14.35
N ALA A 473 -16.73 -9.32 13.57
CA ALA A 473 -15.95 -10.54 13.81
C ALA A 473 -14.43 -10.30 13.71
N LEU A 474 -13.98 -9.49 12.74
CA LEU A 474 -12.57 -9.08 12.65
C LEU A 474 -12.13 -8.31 13.89
N ILE A 475 -12.91 -7.33 14.35
CA ILE A 475 -12.60 -6.54 15.56
C ILE A 475 -12.52 -7.46 16.79
N LEU A 476 -13.52 -8.31 17.00
CA LEU A 476 -13.52 -9.25 18.11
C LEU A 476 -12.29 -10.18 18.06
N GLY A 477 -11.92 -10.65 16.88
CA GLY A 477 -10.71 -11.45 16.71
C GLY A 477 -9.44 -10.67 17.08
N THR A 478 -9.33 -9.37 16.75
CA THR A 478 -8.13 -8.59 17.13
C THR A 478 -8.03 -8.44 18.64
N ILE A 479 -9.16 -8.21 19.32
CA ILE A 479 -9.23 -8.13 20.78
C ILE A 479 -8.87 -9.49 21.38
N MET A 480 -9.42 -10.59 20.87
CA MET A 480 -9.13 -11.94 21.35
C MET A 480 -7.63 -12.28 21.25
N VAL A 481 -6.99 -11.99 20.11
CA VAL A 481 -5.55 -12.22 19.96
C VAL A 481 -4.74 -11.33 20.90
N ALA A 482 -5.12 -10.05 21.04
CA ALA A 482 -4.46 -9.13 21.97
C ALA A 482 -4.61 -9.55 23.45
N THR A 483 -5.74 -10.17 23.84
CA THR A 483 -5.91 -10.73 25.19
C THR A 483 -5.06 -11.97 25.42
N ALA A 484 -4.82 -12.77 24.37
CA ALA A 484 -4.00 -13.97 24.44
C ALA A 484 -2.50 -13.65 24.50
N VAL A 485 -2.07 -12.64 23.74
CA VAL A 485 -0.66 -12.21 23.64
C VAL A 485 -0.59 -10.68 23.74
N PRO A 486 -0.50 -10.12 24.95
CA PRO A 486 -0.50 -8.67 25.15
C PRO A 486 0.87 -8.00 24.90
N ASP A 487 1.92 -8.76 24.65
CA ASP A 487 3.29 -8.24 24.50
C ASP A 487 3.51 -7.55 23.16
N ILE A 488 3.76 -6.24 23.22
CA ILE A 488 3.84 -5.37 22.05
C ILE A 488 5.10 -5.68 21.22
N GLY A 489 6.25 -5.84 21.86
CA GLY A 489 7.54 -5.96 21.18
C GLY A 489 7.66 -7.17 20.26
N PRO A 490 7.51 -8.41 20.79
CA PRO A 490 7.51 -9.62 19.97
C PRO A 490 6.42 -9.60 18.89
N LEU A 491 5.26 -8.99 19.15
CA LEU A 491 4.16 -8.93 18.20
C LEU A 491 4.46 -7.97 17.04
N VAL A 492 5.07 -6.80 17.32
CA VAL A 492 5.57 -5.88 16.29
C VAL A 492 6.62 -6.57 15.42
N SER A 493 7.59 -7.22 16.04
CA SER A 493 8.64 -7.93 15.32
C SER A 493 8.08 -9.10 14.50
N LEU A 494 7.07 -9.82 14.99
CA LEU A 494 6.43 -10.94 14.29
C LEU A 494 5.68 -10.47 13.04
N VAL A 495 4.87 -9.42 13.16
CA VAL A 495 4.13 -8.86 12.02
C VAL A 495 5.09 -8.30 10.97
N GLY A 496 6.17 -7.66 11.41
CA GLY A 496 7.29 -7.23 10.57
C GLY A 496 8.02 -8.34 9.83
N SER A 497 8.47 -9.33 10.59
CA SER A 497 9.26 -10.44 10.06
C SER A 497 8.45 -11.38 9.18
N VAL A 498 7.16 -11.60 9.44
CA VAL A 498 6.33 -12.49 8.62
C VAL A 498 5.59 -11.74 7.52
N GLY A 499 4.88 -10.67 7.88
CA GLY A 499 4.03 -9.95 6.95
C GLY A 499 4.81 -9.09 5.97
N PHE A 500 5.55 -8.11 6.50
CA PHE A 500 6.27 -7.13 5.69
C PHE A 500 7.48 -7.73 4.94
N SER A 501 8.18 -8.72 5.51
CA SER A 501 9.22 -9.42 4.73
C SER A 501 8.65 -10.12 3.47
N VAL A 502 7.46 -10.72 3.57
CA VAL A 502 6.79 -11.37 2.45
C VAL A 502 6.30 -10.33 1.45
N LEU A 503 5.60 -9.30 1.93
CA LEU A 503 4.95 -8.31 1.07
C LEU A 503 5.90 -7.31 0.44
N GLY A 504 6.91 -6.82 1.16
CA GLY A 504 7.82 -5.78 0.67
C GLY A 504 9.14 -6.25 0.13
N LEU A 505 9.56 -7.48 0.47
CA LEU A 505 10.80 -8.04 -0.07
C LEU A 505 10.55 -9.27 -0.96
N ILE A 506 9.91 -10.32 -0.46
CA ILE A 506 9.82 -11.60 -1.20
C ILE A 506 8.95 -11.47 -2.46
N VAL A 507 7.73 -10.94 -2.35
CA VAL A 507 6.82 -10.78 -3.50
C VAL A 507 7.42 -9.84 -4.56
N PRO A 508 7.97 -8.67 -4.23
CA PRO A 508 8.61 -7.79 -5.20
C PRO A 508 9.87 -8.39 -5.84
N VAL A 509 10.69 -9.13 -5.08
CA VAL A 509 11.83 -9.87 -5.65
C VAL A 509 11.33 -10.90 -6.68
N ALA A 510 10.26 -11.64 -6.36
CA ALA A 510 9.66 -12.58 -7.30
C ALA A 510 9.14 -11.85 -8.55
N MET A 511 8.44 -10.73 -8.38
CA MET A 511 8.00 -9.89 -9.50
C MET A 511 9.18 -9.41 -10.36
N GLU A 512 10.29 -8.93 -9.77
CA GLU A 512 11.47 -8.45 -10.52
C GLU A 512 12.16 -9.59 -11.27
N THR A 513 12.23 -10.78 -10.67
CA THR A 513 12.78 -11.96 -11.35
C THR A 513 11.94 -12.38 -12.56
N VAL A 514 10.61 -12.34 -12.45
CA VAL A 514 9.69 -12.65 -13.55
C VAL A 514 9.73 -11.57 -14.63
N TRP A 515 9.71 -10.30 -14.23
CA TRP A 515 9.68 -9.16 -15.15
C TRP A 515 10.88 -9.15 -16.10
N TYR A 516 12.08 -9.43 -15.57
CA TYR A 516 13.32 -9.44 -16.35
C TYR A 516 13.78 -10.84 -16.77
N TYR A 517 12.90 -11.83 -16.73
CA TYR A 517 13.21 -13.17 -17.22
C TYR A 517 13.26 -13.17 -18.75
N TYR A 518 14.48 -13.22 -19.32
CA TYR A 518 14.71 -13.42 -20.75
C TYR A 518 15.08 -14.89 -21.00
N PRO A 519 14.31 -15.64 -21.81
CA PRO A 519 14.81 -16.91 -22.30
C PRO A 519 16.01 -16.65 -23.21
N LYS A 520 17.07 -17.45 -23.07
CA LYS A 520 18.09 -17.56 -24.12
C LYS A 520 17.41 -18.25 -25.31
N GLU A 521 17.10 -17.53 -26.36
CA GLU A 521 16.85 -18.16 -27.65
C GLU A 521 18.19 -18.64 -28.20
N ASN A 522 18.24 -19.91 -28.57
CA ASN A 522 19.33 -20.45 -29.38
C ASN A 522 19.16 -19.90 -30.80
N GLY A 523 19.93 -18.87 -31.14
CA GLY A 523 20.16 -18.40 -32.51
C GLY A 523 19.09 -17.43 -33.05
N GLY A 524 19.51 -16.18 -33.28
CA GLY A 524 18.73 -15.15 -33.97
C GLY A 524 18.73 -13.83 -33.22
N ASP A 525 19.79 -13.04 -33.39
CA ASP A 525 19.90 -11.68 -32.87
C ASP A 525 18.86 -10.75 -33.53
N GLU A 526 17.66 -10.66 -32.97
CA GLU A 526 16.75 -9.52 -33.15
C GLU A 526 16.14 -9.12 -31.80
N ASP A 527 17.02 -8.73 -30.86
CA ASP A 527 16.61 -8.06 -29.62
C ASP A 527 16.23 -6.60 -29.92
N HIS A 528 14.95 -6.35 -30.17
CA HIS A 528 14.37 -5.02 -30.29
C HIS A 528 14.41 -4.25 -28.96
N ASP A 529 15.25 -3.21 -28.97
CA ASP A 529 15.20 -1.92 -28.26
C ASP A 529 14.02 -1.69 -27.28
N ASP A 530 14.26 -1.95 -25.98
CA ASP A 530 13.54 -1.29 -24.90
C ASP A 530 14.33 -0.03 -24.51
N GLY A 531 13.98 1.08 -25.17
CA GLY A 531 14.66 2.37 -25.09
C GLY A 531 14.68 2.96 -23.68
N ASP A 532 15.88 3.05 -23.13
CA ASP A 532 16.28 4.06 -22.15
C ASP A 532 16.78 5.25 -22.98
N GLY A 533 15.97 6.30 -23.08
CA GLY A 533 16.22 7.41 -23.99
C GLY A 533 17.38 8.30 -23.52
N ASP A 534 18.41 8.42 -24.36
CA ASP A 534 19.21 9.64 -24.46
C ASP A 534 19.69 9.83 -25.92
N HIS A 535 19.70 11.10 -26.35
CA HIS A 535 19.79 11.62 -27.73
C HIS A 535 21.00 11.13 -28.58
N ASP A 536 20.83 10.89 -29.89
CA ASP A 536 21.15 11.87 -30.96
C ASP A 536 20.87 11.37 -32.40
N GLN A 537 20.61 12.33 -33.29
CA GLN A 537 20.13 12.16 -34.67
C GLN A 537 21.21 11.74 -35.71
N ARG A 538 20.68 11.30 -36.87
CA ARG A 538 21.20 11.36 -38.27
C ARG A 538 21.93 10.13 -38.81
N GLY A 539 21.42 9.64 -39.95
CA GLY A 539 22.20 8.82 -40.89
C GLY A 539 21.37 7.96 -41.82
N SER A 540 20.78 8.58 -42.86
CA SER A 540 20.24 7.88 -44.03
C SER A 540 21.34 7.09 -44.76
N GLY A 541 21.07 5.85 -45.16
CA GLY A 541 21.94 5.09 -46.06
C GLY A 541 21.31 3.81 -46.58
N ARG A 542 20.65 3.89 -47.75
CA ARG A 542 20.37 2.74 -48.62
C ARG A 542 21.69 2.19 -49.17
N SER A 543 21.87 0.87 -49.20
CA SER A 543 22.65 0.23 -50.26
C SER A 543 22.26 -1.24 -50.47
N ASN A 544 21.76 -1.51 -51.67
CA ASN A 544 21.82 -2.82 -52.32
C ASN A 544 23.27 -3.23 -52.58
N GLY A 545 23.56 -4.53 -52.57
CA GLY A 545 24.84 -5.07 -53.06
C GLY A 545 24.82 -6.59 -53.19
N SER A 546 24.72 -7.07 -54.44
CA SER A 546 24.78 -8.47 -54.86
C SER A 546 26.21 -9.03 -54.94
N ARG A 547 26.31 -10.37 -54.85
CA ARG A 547 27.31 -11.30 -55.45
C ARG A 547 28.76 -11.17 -54.93
N ALA A 548 29.62 -12.19 -54.87
CA ALA A 548 29.61 -13.64 -55.08
C ALA A 548 31.03 -14.16 -54.70
N VAL A 549 31.29 -15.45 -54.93
CA VAL A 549 32.61 -16.13 -55.11
C VAL A 549 33.22 -16.67 -53.80
N THR A 550 33.83 -17.85 -53.67
CA THR A 550 33.85 -19.19 -54.29
C THR A 550 34.71 -20.03 -53.31
N ALA A 551 34.44 -21.33 -53.21
CA ALA A 551 35.08 -22.34 -52.35
C ALA A 551 36.61 -22.39 -52.34
N VAL A 552 37.21 -22.81 -51.20
CA VAL A 552 38.26 -23.87 -51.13
C VAL A 552 38.19 -24.57 -49.75
N SER A 553 38.24 -25.89 -49.77
CA SER A 553 38.31 -26.84 -48.65
C SER A 553 39.73 -26.94 -48.09
N ALA A 554 39.91 -26.85 -46.76
CA ALA A 554 41.05 -27.47 -46.05
C ALA A 554 40.83 -27.57 -44.52
N THR A 555 40.82 -28.80 -44.02
CA THR A 555 41.10 -29.28 -42.65
C THR A 555 40.11 -28.94 -41.52
N VAL A 556 39.42 -30.00 -41.05
CA VAL A 556 38.39 -30.00 -39.98
C VAL A 556 38.96 -29.64 -38.60
N GLU A 557 40.26 -29.79 -38.34
CA GLU A 557 40.84 -29.51 -37.02
C GLU A 557 41.18 -28.02 -36.80
N CYS A 558 41.60 -27.30 -37.85
CA CYS A 558 41.75 -25.84 -37.76
C CYS A 558 40.40 -25.12 -37.71
N ALA A 559 39.34 -25.71 -38.30
CA ALA A 559 38.00 -25.14 -38.22
C ALA A 559 37.38 -25.26 -36.83
N VAL A 560 37.71 -26.30 -36.05
CA VAL A 560 37.24 -26.45 -34.66
C VAL A 560 38.04 -25.57 -33.71
N ALA A 561 39.37 -25.46 -33.86
CA ALA A 561 40.18 -24.53 -33.08
C ALA A 561 39.86 -23.06 -33.43
N ALA A 562 39.60 -22.76 -34.70
CA ALA A 562 39.12 -21.44 -35.12
C ALA A 562 37.67 -21.21 -34.69
N ALA A 563 36.77 -22.21 -34.69
CA ALA A 563 35.40 -22.08 -34.18
C ALA A 563 35.34 -21.91 -32.65
N VAL A 564 36.28 -22.51 -31.92
CA VAL A 564 36.44 -22.30 -30.46
C VAL A 564 37.14 -20.96 -30.17
N ALA A 565 38.01 -20.49 -31.06
CA ALA A 565 38.63 -19.16 -30.95
C ALA A 565 37.72 -18.02 -31.48
N THR A 566 36.77 -18.29 -32.37
CA THR A 566 35.76 -17.32 -32.86
C THR A 566 34.48 -17.32 -32.05
N THR A 567 34.24 -18.33 -31.19
CA THR A 567 33.22 -18.28 -30.13
C THR A 567 33.68 -17.54 -28.88
N ALA A 568 34.94 -17.08 -28.82
CA ALA A 568 35.28 -15.86 -28.11
C ALA A 568 34.81 -14.65 -28.93
N GLU A 569 33.52 -14.64 -29.24
CA GLU A 569 32.81 -13.51 -29.79
C GLU A 569 33.19 -12.31 -28.94
N LYS A 570 33.82 -11.30 -29.56
CA LYS A 570 34.07 -10.00 -28.92
C LYS A 570 32.69 -9.44 -28.58
N ARG A 571 32.13 -9.86 -27.44
CA ARG A 571 30.88 -9.33 -26.90
C ARG A 571 31.00 -7.83 -26.99
N THR A 572 30.08 -7.23 -27.74
CA THR A 572 30.08 -5.79 -27.91
C THR A 572 30.09 -5.16 -26.51
N PRO A 573 30.69 -3.97 -26.32
CA PRO A 573 30.64 -3.27 -25.03
C PRO A 573 29.19 -3.15 -24.49
N ALA A 574 28.19 -3.08 -25.38
CA ALA A 574 26.77 -3.14 -25.05
C ALA A 574 26.34 -4.49 -24.45
N ASP A 575 26.76 -5.63 -25.01
CA ASP A 575 26.43 -6.98 -24.48
C ASP A 575 27.12 -7.26 -23.15
N ARG A 576 28.34 -6.74 -22.98
CA ARG A 576 29.05 -6.77 -21.70
C ARG A 576 28.30 -5.96 -20.66
N ARG A 577 27.84 -4.74 -20.99
CA ARG A 577 27.05 -3.87 -20.09
C ARG A 577 25.68 -4.48 -19.76
N ARG A 578 25.00 -5.12 -20.72
CA ARG A 578 23.73 -5.85 -20.50
C ARG A 578 23.93 -7.06 -19.57
N SER A 579 24.98 -7.85 -19.81
CA SER A 579 25.30 -9.01 -18.97
C SER A 579 25.72 -8.60 -17.56
N PHE A 580 26.50 -7.54 -17.40
CA PHE A 580 26.85 -6.98 -16.11
C PHE A 580 25.62 -6.49 -15.34
N ARG A 581 24.72 -5.72 -15.97
CA ARG A 581 23.45 -5.28 -15.35
C ARG A 581 22.59 -6.46 -14.89
N ARG A 582 22.54 -7.55 -15.65
CA ARG A 582 21.84 -8.79 -15.26
C ARG A 582 22.46 -9.42 -14.02
N ILE A 583 23.79 -9.60 -14.00
CA ILE A 583 24.50 -10.19 -12.86
C ILE A 583 24.27 -9.37 -11.60
N VAL A 584 24.42 -8.04 -11.69
CA VAL A 584 24.17 -7.13 -10.55
C VAL A 584 22.74 -7.28 -10.04
N ARG A 585 21.73 -7.33 -10.94
CA ARG A 585 20.33 -7.50 -10.55
C ARG A 585 20.07 -8.84 -9.85
N TYR A 586 20.55 -9.94 -10.40
CA TYR A 586 20.38 -11.26 -9.77
C TYR A 586 21.10 -11.33 -8.41
N THR A 587 22.32 -10.80 -8.33
CA THR A 587 23.08 -10.74 -7.08
C THR A 587 22.34 -9.92 -6.02
N LYS A 588 21.85 -8.73 -6.40
CA LYS A 588 21.02 -7.87 -5.55
C LYS A 588 19.78 -8.61 -5.05
N ASN A 589 19.06 -9.29 -5.94
CA ASN A 589 17.83 -10.00 -5.59
C ASN A 589 18.09 -11.20 -4.67
N VAL A 590 19.20 -11.91 -4.87
CA VAL A 590 19.62 -12.99 -3.96
C VAL A 590 19.95 -12.44 -2.57
N VAL A 591 20.68 -11.32 -2.49
CA VAL A 591 21.00 -10.69 -1.19
C VAL A 591 19.73 -10.26 -0.46
N ILE A 592 18.79 -9.59 -1.15
CA ILE A 592 17.52 -9.16 -0.56
C ILE A 592 16.68 -10.36 -0.14
N LEU A 593 16.66 -11.44 -0.93
CA LEU A 593 15.94 -12.65 -0.60
C LEU A 593 16.53 -13.35 0.64
N ILE A 594 17.85 -13.41 0.76
CA ILE A 594 18.52 -13.95 1.97
C ILE A 594 18.17 -13.10 3.19
N LEU A 595 18.20 -11.76 3.06
CA LEU A 595 17.80 -10.86 4.14
C LEU A 595 16.34 -11.11 4.54
N ALA A 596 15.43 -11.19 3.57
CA ALA A 596 14.01 -11.42 3.83
C ALA A 596 13.75 -12.79 4.48
N LEU A 597 14.40 -13.85 4.01
CA LEU A 597 14.28 -15.20 4.58
C LEU A 597 14.90 -15.28 5.97
N SER A 598 16.02 -14.59 6.21
CA SER A 598 16.63 -14.53 7.54
C SER A 598 15.71 -13.84 8.54
N ALA A 599 15.11 -12.71 8.14
CA ALA A 599 14.12 -12.00 8.94
C ALA A 599 12.87 -12.86 9.18
N LEU A 600 12.36 -13.52 8.15
CA LEU A 600 11.18 -14.38 8.22
C LEU A 600 11.38 -15.58 9.15
N VAL A 601 12.41 -16.40 8.89
CA VAL A 601 12.63 -17.64 9.63
C VAL A 601 13.11 -17.35 11.05
N GLY A 602 14.11 -16.48 11.20
CA GLY A 602 14.63 -16.11 12.50
C GLY A 602 13.58 -15.36 13.32
N GLY A 603 12.95 -14.34 12.73
CA GLY A 603 12.01 -13.47 13.41
C GLY A 603 10.77 -14.25 13.83
N ALA A 604 10.19 -15.07 12.95
CA ALA A 604 9.06 -15.90 13.32
C ALA A 604 9.41 -16.88 14.46
N PHE A 605 10.55 -17.57 14.36
CA PHE A 605 10.96 -18.54 15.37
C PHE A 605 11.18 -17.89 16.75
N TYR A 606 11.95 -16.80 16.81
CA TYR A 606 12.27 -16.15 18.07
C TYR A 606 11.05 -15.47 18.70
N ASN A 607 10.22 -14.79 17.91
CA ASN A 607 9.01 -14.17 18.42
C ASN A 607 8.03 -15.20 18.97
N VAL A 608 7.78 -16.31 18.24
CA VAL A 608 6.90 -17.38 18.72
C VAL A 608 7.45 -18.00 20.01
N ARG A 609 8.77 -18.26 20.06
CA ARG A 609 9.41 -18.81 21.26
C ARG A 609 9.27 -17.88 22.45
N ASP A 610 9.49 -16.58 22.26
CA ASP A 610 9.44 -15.60 23.34
C ASP A 610 7.99 -15.43 23.85
N ILE A 611 7.00 -15.40 22.95
CA ILE A 611 5.57 -15.41 23.29
C ILE A 611 5.18 -16.67 24.09
N VAL A 612 5.61 -17.85 23.64
CA VAL A 612 5.30 -19.12 24.32
C VAL A 612 5.94 -19.17 25.70
N ASN A 613 7.21 -18.79 25.82
CA ASN A 613 7.91 -18.75 27.10
C ASN A 613 7.24 -17.81 28.10
N GLN A 614 6.74 -16.68 27.62
CA GLN A 614 6.02 -15.73 28.45
C GLN A 614 4.66 -16.25 28.90
N ALA A 615 3.89 -16.87 28.00
CA ALA A 615 2.63 -17.53 28.35
C ALA A 615 2.81 -18.65 29.39
N LEU A 616 3.92 -19.38 29.34
CA LEU A 616 4.28 -20.40 30.34
C LEU A 616 4.62 -19.78 31.70
N ARG A 617 5.39 -18.67 31.73
CA ARG A 617 5.73 -17.94 32.96
C ARG A 617 4.48 -17.41 33.66
N ASP A 618 3.60 -16.75 32.91
CA ASP A 618 2.32 -16.27 33.44
C ASP A 618 1.48 -17.41 34.03
N SER A 619 1.52 -18.59 33.41
CA SER A 619 0.78 -19.77 33.89
C SER A 619 1.39 -20.37 35.16
N SER A 620 2.71 -20.22 35.36
CA SER A 620 3.40 -20.67 36.58
C SER A 620 3.27 -19.69 37.76
N ASP A 621 3.07 -18.40 37.50
CA ASP A 621 2.89 -17.37 38.53
C ASP A 621 1.44 -17.29 39.06
N VAL A 622 0.48 -17.97 38.41
CA VAL A 622 -0.86 -18.21 38.98
C VAL A 622 -0.74 -19.29 40.06
N LYS A 623 -0.25 -18.92 41.25
CA LYS A 623 -0.66 -19.62 42.47
C LYS A 623 -2.17 -19.41 42.63
N PRO A 624 -2.95 -20.45 42.98
CA PRO A 624 -4.37 -20.26 43.26
C PRO A 624 -4.49 -19.31 44.46
N ALA A 625 -4.93 -18.08 44.20
CA ALA A 625 -5.54 -17.26 45.22
C ALA A 625 -6.87 -17.94 45.55
N PHE A 626 -6.85 -18.69 46.66
CA PHE A 626 -8.06 -19.18 47.31
C PHE A 626 -8.90 -18.01 47.82
#